data_AF-A0A9P6JYR2-F1
#
_entry.id   AF-A0A9P6JYR2-F1
#
_cell.length_a   1.000
_cell.length_b   1.000
_cell.length_c   1.000
_cell.angle_alpha   90.00
_cell.angle_beta   90.00
_cell.angle_gamma   90.00
#
_symmetry.space_group_name_H-M   'P 1'
#
loop_
_entity.id
_entity.type
_entity.pdbx_description
1 polymer ?
#
loop_
_entity_poly.entity_id
_entity_poly.type
_entity_poly.pdbx_seq_one_letter_code
_entity_poly.pdbx_strand_id
1 'polypeptide(L)'
;MLNGVAITRDEPLKLWTVDVCTTTDYLVFKDGIRSFPSGHASTSFAGLVYLSLWLAGKMHVFDRKGYSLKSVILMVPVLTAILVAISRIEDYRHSAADVGWGTVIGIFFAFFAYHQYYPSITRSHSHIPYPPRDFSYLVKDNDGKVHEAEHLEAMTGIHPNEESVDETQQQQLDQLADLEAQEK
;
A
#
# COMPACT_ATOMS: atom_id res chain seq x y z
N MET A 1 -29.85 -11.49 -36.09
CA MET A 1 -30.82 -12.05 -35.13
C MET A 1 -30.20 -13.32 -34.57
N LEU A 2 -30.00 -13.40 -33.25
CA LEU A 2 -29.75 -14.66 -32.56
C LEU A 2 -31.10 -15.07 -31.95
N ASN A 3 -31.62 -16.25 -32.30
CA ASN A 3 -32.87 -16.81 -31.77
C ASN A 3 -34.08 -15.85 -31.76
N GLY A 4 -34.27 -15.05 -32.82
CA GLY A 4 -35.47 -14.19 -32.97
C GLY A 4 -35.48 -12.92 -32.11
N VAL A 5 -34.44 -12.65 -31.31
CA VAL A 5 -34.28 -11.39 -30.57
C VAL A 5 -33.56 -10.36 -31.46
N ALA A 6 -34.16 -9.18 -31.61
CA ALA A 6 -33.52 -8.05 -32.28
C ALA A 6 -32.40 -7.52 -31.39
N ILE A 7 -31.14 -7.72 -31.82
CA ILE A 7 -29.98 -7.25 -31.06
C ILE A 7 -29.86 -5.74 -31.27
N THR A 8 -30.54 -4.98 -30.43
CA THR A 8 -30.50 -3.52 -30.43
C THR A 8 -29.34 -3.08 -29.56
N ARG A 9 -28.44 -2.26 -30.13
CA ARG A 9 -27.44 -1.57 -29.32
C ARG A 9 -28.09 -0.33 -28.73
N ASP A 10 -27.75 -0.01 -27.51
CA ASP A 10 -28.18 1.24 -26.91
C ASP A 10 -27.49 2.39 -27.67
N GLU A 11 -28.24 3.19 -28.43
CA GLU A 11 -27.71 4.29 -29.26
C GLU A 11 -26.77 5.27 -28.51
N PRO A 12 -26.96 5.62 -27.23
CA PRO A 12 -26.05 6.54 -26.54
C PRO A 12 -24.71 5.90 -26.16
N LEU A 13 -24.63 4.58 -25.97
CA LEU A 13 -23.44 3.91 -25.41
C LEU A 13 -22.87 2.79 -26.30
N LYS A 14 -23.58 2.37 -27.36
CA LYS A 14 -23.29 1.21 -28.21
C LYS A 14 -22.95 -0.08 -27.44
N LEU A 15 -23.49 -0.22 -26.23
CA LEU A 15 -23.34 -1.39 -25.38
C LEU A 15 -24.43 -2.42 -25.70
N TRP A 16 -24.17 -3.67 -25.31
CA TRP A 16 -25.14 -4.76 -25.37
C TRP A 16 -25.88 -4.87 -24.04
N THR A 17 -27.20 -4.99 -24.07
CA THR A 17 -28.02 -5.23 -22.87
C THR A 17 -28.07 -6.73 -22.52
N VAL A 18 -28.50 -7.03 -21.30
CA VAL A 18 -28.63 -8.42 -20.79
C VAL A 18 -29.61 -9.27 -21.60
N ASP A 19 -30.49 -8.65 -22.38
CA ASP A 19 -31.46 -9.33 -23.26
C ASP A 19 -30.79 -10.16 -24.36
N VAL A 20 -29.51 -9.93 -24.64
CA VAL A 20 -28.72 -10.70 -25.61
C VAL A 20 -28.33 -12.08 -25.07
N CYS A 21 -28.35 -12.28 -23.75
CA CYS A 21 -27.98 -13.54 -23.12
C CYS A 21 -29.14 -14.55 -23.20
N THR A 22 -29.12 -15.41 -24.22
CA THR A 22 -30.19 -16.42 -24.45
C THR A 22 -29.98 -17.74 -23.70
N THR A 23 -29.04 -17.82 -22.77
CA THR A 23 -28.75 -19.04 -22.02
C THR A 23 -29.90 -19.35 -21.06
N THR A 24 -30.49 -20.55 -21.17
CA THR A 24 -31.57 -21.02 -20.29
C THR A 24 -31.08 -21.57 -18.95
N ASP A 25 -29.78 -21.85 -18.84
CA ASP A 25 -29.13 -22.30 -17.61
C ASP A 25 -28.73 -21.11 -16.73
N TYR A 26 -29.49 -20.89 -15.66
CA TYR A 26 -29.27 -19.82 -14.69
C TYR A 26 -27.88 -19.90 -14.02
N LEU A 27 -27.33 -21.10 -13.81
CA LEU A 27 -26.04 -21.27 -13.15
C LEU A 27 -24.91 -20.73 -14.03
N VAL A 28 -24.92 -21.07 -15.31
CA VAL A 28 -23.93 -20.59 -16.29
C VAL A 28 -24.03 -19.07 -16.49
N PHE A 29 -25.25 -18.53 -16.52
CA PHE A 29 -25.47 -17.09 -16.62
C PHE A 29 -24.91 -16.34 -15.40
N LYS A 30 -25.19 -16.85 -14.19
CA LYS A 30 -24.70 -16.25 -12.94
C LYS A 30 -23.18 -16.30 -12.81
N ASP A 31 -22.54 -17.35 -13.32
CA ASP A 31 -21.08 -17.44 -13.36
C ASP A 31 -20.47 -16.46 -14.36
N GLY A 32 -21.10 -16.24 -15.51
CA GLY A 32 -20.64 -15.29 -16.53
C GLY A 32 -20.61 -13.84 -16.05
N ILE A 33 -21.62 -13.41 -15.28
CA ILE A 33 -21.68 -12.04 -14.71
C ILE A 33 -20.72 -11.83 -13.53
N ARG A 34 -20.22 -12.91 -12.92
CA ARG A 34 -19.31 -12.83 -11.76
C ARG A 34 -17.84 -12.63 -12.14
N SER A 35 -17.55 -12.62 -13.44
CA SER A 35 -16.19 -12.52 -14.00
C SER A 35 -15.53 -11.17 -13.75
N PHE A 36 -16.31 -10.09 -13.62
CA PHE A 36 -15.81 -8.72 -13.50
C PHE A 36 -16.02 -8.15 -12.10
N PRO A 37 -14.98 -7.57 -11.46
CA PRO A 37 -13.54 -7.71 -11.74
C PRO A 37 -12.99 -9.05 -11.20
N SER A 38 -11.85 -9.51 -11.73
CA SER A 38 -11.24 -10.78 -11.30
C SER A 38 -10.79 -10.74 -9.83
N GLY A 39 -11.48 -11.51 -8.98
CA GLY A 39 -11.17 -11.60 -7.55
C GLY A 39 -9.79 -12.20 -7.26
N HIS A 40 -9.40 -13.25 -8.01
CA HIS A 40 -8.09 -13.89 -7.85
C HIS A 40 -6.94 -12.93 -8.19
N ALA A 41 -7.09 -12.16 -9.28
CA ALA A 41 -6.10 -11.15 -9.62
C ALA A 41 -6.03 -10.07 -8.53
N SER A 42 -7.17 -9.54 -8.09
CA SER A 42 -7.20 -8.48 -7.09
C SER A 42 -6.57 -8.89 -5.76
N THR A 43 -6.86 -10.09 -5.24
CA THR A 43 -6.31 -10.55 -3.96
C THR A 43 -4.83 -10.89 -4.05
N SER A 44 -4.39 -11.51 -5.14
CA SER A 44 -2.97 -11.81 -5.37
C SER A 44 -2.14 -10.54 -5.49
N PHE A 45 -2.59 -9.55 -6.27
CA PHE A 45 -1.88 -8.28 -6.37
C PHE A 45 -1.94 -7.49 -5.05
N ALA A 46 -3.06 -7.47 -4.33
CA ALA A 46 -3.15 -6.80 -3.04
C ALA A 46 -2.12 -7.35 -2.03
N GLY A 47 -2.02 -8.67 -1.88
CA GLY A 47 -1.12 -9.29 -0.92
C GLY A 47 0.35 -9.24 -1.33
N LEU A 48 0.66 -9.59 -2.58
CA LEU A 48 2.05 -9.75 -3.03
C LEU A 48 2.73 -8.40 -3.34
N VAL A 49 1.98 -7.39 -3.78
CA VAL A 49 2.52 -6.02 -3.93
C VAL A 49 2.75 -5.41 -2.56
N TYR A 50 1.83 -5.60 -1.60
CA TYR A 50 2.07 -5.18 -0.22
C TYR A 50 3.31 -5.85 0.39
N LEU A 51 3.45 -7.17 0.20
CA LEU A 51 4.62 -7.92 0.67
C LEU A 51 5.91 -7.39 0.03
N SER A 52 5.88 -7.07 -1.27
CA SER A 52 7.00 -6.45 -1.96
C SER A 52 7.34 -5.10 -1.31
N LEU A 53 6.38 -4.19 -1.14
CA LEU A 53 6.61 -2.90 -0.48
C LEU A 53 7.15 -3.03 0.95
N TRP A 54 6.62 -3.99 1.72
CA TRP A 54 7.08 -4.28 3.08
C TRP A 54 8.53 -4.77 3.10
N LEU A 55 8.90 -5.69 2.20
CA LEU A 55 10.28 -6.16 2.02
C LEU A 55 11.21 -5.02 1.59
N ALA A 56 10.74 -4.11 0.72
CA ALA A 56 11.52 -2.96 0.27
C ALA A 56 11.92 -2.04 1.44
N GLY A 57 10.98 -1.77 2.36
CA GLY A 57 11.23 -0.98 3.56
C GLY A 57 12.19 -1.69 4.53
N LYS A 58 11.99 -2.99 4.77
CA LYS A 58 12.85 -3.77 5.69
C LYS A 58 14.30 -3.87 5.21
N MET A 59 14.51 -4.10 3.92
CA MET A 59 15.85 -4.30 3.36
C MET A 59 16.55 -2.99 2.96
N HIS A 60 15.86 -1.85 3.09
CA HIS A 60 16.32 -0.55 2.61
C HIS A 60 16.82 -0.64 1.16
N VAL A 61 15.97 -1.16 0.26
CA VAL A 61 16.37 -1.39 -1.14
C VAL A 61 16.81 -0.11 -1.84
N PHE A 62 16.21 1.02 -1.46
CA PHE A 62 16.53 2.34 -2.00
C PHE A 62 17.66 3.07 -1.26
N ASP A 63 18.38 2.40 -0.36
CA ASP A 63 19.67 2.91 0.08
C ASP A 63 20.58 2.99 -1.15
N ARG A 64 21.17 4.16 -1.41
CA ARG A 64 22.08 4.46 -2.54
C ARG A 64 23.37 3.61 -2.57
N LYS A 65 23.40 2.49 -1.84
CA LYS A 65 24.54 1.58 -1.63
C LYS A 65 24.62 0.41 -2.64
N GLY A 66 23.76 0.36 -3.67
CA GLY A 66 24.01 -0.40 -4.90
C GLY A 66 23.92 -1.95 -4.84
N TYR A 67 23.22 -2.53 -3.87
CA TYR A 67 23.10 -4.00 -3.75
C TYR A 67 21.95 -4.59 -4.59
N SER A 68 22.26 -5.14 -5.76
CA SER A 68 21.26 -5.69 -6.70
C SER A 68 20.54 -6.96 -6.23
N LEU A 69 21.12 -7.76 -5.32
CA LEU A 69 20.45 -8.95 -4.79
C LEU A 69 19.18 -8.62 -4.00
N LYS A 70 19.16 -7.46 -3.32
CA LYS A 70 17.99 -7.02 -2.56
C LYS A 70 16.80 -6.74 -3.48
N SER A 71 17.03 -6.19 -4.67
CA SER A 71 15.97 -5.96 -5.66
C SER A 71 15.48 -7.25 -6.31
N VAL A 72 16.30 -8.30 -6.41
CA VAL A 72 15.83 -9.60 -6.92
C VAL A 72 14.81 -10.22 -5.95
N ILE A 73 15.09 -10.20 -4.65
CA ILE A 73 14.16 -10.68 -3.62
C ILE A 73 12.84 -9.90 -3.67
N LEU A 74 12.91 -8.59 -3.92
CA LEU A 74 11.74 -7.72 -4.05
C LEU A 74 10.85 -8.08 -5.26
N MET A 75 11.45 -8.57 -6.34
CA MET A 75 10.75 -8.94 -7.58
C MET A 75 10.03 -10.29 -7.46
N VAL A 76 10.47 -11.19 -6.58
CA VAL A 76 9.87 -12.54 -6.43
C VAL A 76 8.35 -12.48 -6.16
N PRO A 77 7.84 -11.73 -5.17
CA PRO A 77 6.39 -11.65 -4.91
C PRO A 77 5.61 -11.09 -6.11
N VAL A 78 6.16 -10.07 -6.78
CA VAL A 78 5.50 -9.43 -7.93
C VAL A 78 5.43 -10.40 -9.12
N LEU A 79 6.50 -11.15 -9.37
CA LEU A 79 6.50 -12.20 -10.39
C LEU A 79 5.48 -13.30 -10.07
N THR A 80 5.37 -13.71 -8.80
CA THR A 80 4.33 -14.65 -8.37
C THR A 80 2.92 -14.10 -8.65
N ALA A 81 2.67 -12.81 -8.41
CA ALA A 81 1.38 -12.19 -8.69
C ALA A 81 1.06 -12.20 -10.20
N ILE A 82 2.05 -11.88 -11.03
CA ILE A 82 1.92 -11.91 -12.49
C ILE A 82 1.62 -13.33 -12.98
N LEU A 83 2.30 -14.35 -12.45
CA LEU A 83 2.04 -15.75 -12.82
C LEU A 83 0.61 -16.18 -12.45
N VAL A 84 0.09 -15.76 -11.29
CA VAL A 84 -1.31 -16.01 -10.93
C VAL A 84 -2.28 -15.27 -11.86
N ALA A 85 -1.93 -14.07 -12.33
CA ALA A 85 -2.76 -13.34 -13.28
C ALA A 85 -2.78 -14.01 -14.66
N ILE A 86 -1.62 -14.51 -15.14
CA ILE A 86 -1.50 -15.22 -16.42
C ILE A 86 -2.32 -16.50 -16.41
N SER A 87 -2.28 -17.29 -15.33
CA SER A 87 -3.07 -18.52 -15.23
C SER A 87 -4.58 -18.26 -15.34
N ARG A 88 -5.06 -17.10 -14.87
CA ARG A 88 -6.47 -16.71 -15.03
C ARG A 88 -6.87 -16.33 -16.45
N ILE A 89 -5.91 -15.91 -17.28
CA ILE A 89 -6.14 -15.61 -18.70
C ILE A 89 -6.13 -16.91 -19.53
N GLU A 90 -5.22 -17.84 -19.21
CA GLU A 90 -5.12 -19.14 -19.89
C GLU A 90 -6.36 -20.02 -19.72
N ASP A 91 -7.10 -19.87 -18.62
CA ASP A 91 -8.35 -20.60 -18.37
C ASP A 91 -9.51 -20.20 -19.32
N TYR A 92 -9.33 -19.21 -20.21
CA TYR A 92 -10.33 -18.67 -21.18
C TYR A 92 -11.69 -18.24 -20.57
N ARG A 93 -11.82 -18.25 -19.23
CA ARG A 93 -13.03 -17.89 -18.48
C ARG A 93 -13.06 -16.42 -18.05
N HIS A 94 -11.95 -15.71 -18.18
CA HIS A 94 -11.86 -14.29 -17.82
C HIS A 94 -11.36 -13.50 -19.01
N SER A 95 -12.01 -12.36 -19.27
CA SER A 95 -11.45 -11.40 -20.21
C SER A 95 -10.17 -10.82 -19.62
N ALA A 96 -9.19 -10.53 -20.48
CA ALA A 96 -7.98 -9.82 -20.05
C ALA A 96 -8.32 -8.47 -19.38
N ALA A 97 -9.44 -7.86 -19.75
CA ALA A 97 -9.95 -6.64 -19.11
C ALA A 97 -10.31 -6.87 -17.63
N ASP A 98 -10.93 -7.99 -17.28
CA ASP A 98 -11.38 -8.30 -15.92
C ASP A 98 -10.18 -8.49 -14.97
N VAL A 99 -9.12 -9.13 -15.49
CA VAL A 99 -7.83 -9.29 -14.81
C VAL A 99 -7.10 -7.95 -14.68
N GLY A 100 -7.15 -7.11 -15.72
CA GLY A 100 -6.58 -5.77 -15.70
C GLY A 100 -7.19 -4.89 -14.59
N TRP A 101 -8.52 -4.82 -14.51
CA TRP A 101 -9.20 -4.06 -13.45
C TRP A 101 -8.96 -4.66 -12.05
N GLY A 102 -8.95 -5.98 -11.93
CA GLY A 102 -8.57 -6.65 -10.68
C GLY A 102 -7.16 -6.27 -10.21
N THR A 103 -6.20 -6.24 -11.13
CA THR A 103 -4.81 -5.81 -10.85
C THR A 103 -4.74 -4.37 -10.35
N VAL A 104 -5.43 -3.44 -11.01
CA VAL A 104 -5.45 -2.01 -10.62
C VAL A 104 -6.02 -1.84 -9.21
N ILE A 105 -7.15 -2.50 -8.92
CA ILE A 105 -7.79 -2.47 -7.60
C ILE A 105 -6.84 -3.04 -6.54
N GLY A 106 -6.22 -4.19 -6.82
CA GLY A 106 -5.27 -4.83 -5.90
C GLY A 106 -4.06 -3.94 -5.57
N ILE A 107 -3.44 -3.33 -6.58
CA ILE A 107 -2.30 -2.41 -6.40
C ILE A 107 -2.72 -1.18 -5.59
N PHE A 108 -3.88 -0.60 -5.89
CA PHE A 108 -4.39 0.57 -5.18
C PHE A 108 -4.53 0.29 -3.67
N PHE A 109 -5.19 -0.81 -3.31
CA PHE A 109 -5.35 -1.18 -1.89
C PHE A 109 -4.04 -1.59 -1.23
N ALA A 110 -3.12 -2.25 -1.95
CA ALA A 110 -1.79 -2.55 -1.43
C ALA A 110 -1.01 -1.27 -1.07
N PHE A 111 -1.03 -0.29 -1.97
CA PHE A 111 -0.36 1.00 -1.76
C PHE A 111 -1.00 1.78 -0.61
N PHE A 112 -2.34 1.85 -0.58
CA PHE A 112 -3.07 2.50 0.49
C PHE A 112 -2.78 1.86 1.86
N ALA A 113 -2.86 0.53 1.95
CA ALA A 113 -2.57 -0.19 3.19
C ALA A 113 -1.11 0.02 3.63
N TYR A 114 -0.15 -0.05 2.71
CA TYR A 114 1.25 0.21 3.04
C TYR A 114 1.45 1.62 3.62
N HIS A 115 0.91 2.64 2.97
CA HIS A 115 1.06 4.03 3.41
C HIS A 115 0.29 4.39 4.68
N GLN A 116 -0.74 3.60 5.05
CA GLN A 116 -1.45 3.75 6.30
C GLN A 116 -0.61 3.32 7.51
N TYR A 117 0.31 2.35 7.34
CA TYR A 117 1.12 1.78 8.41
C TYR A 117 2.59 2.18 8.36
N TYR A 118 3.15 2.45 7.18
CA TYR A 118 4.57 2.73 6.99
C TYR A 118 4.79 4.04 6.20
N PRO A 119 5.90 4.75 6.45
CA PRO A 119 6.32 5.86 5.61
C PRO A 119 6.84 5.37 4.25
N SER A 120 6.99 6.30 3.29
CA SER A 120 7.47 5.97 1.94
C SER A 120 8.82 5.23 1.96
N ILE A 121 8.95 4.20 1.10
CA ILE A 121 10.14 3.34 0.91
C ILE A 121 11.44 4.09 0.60
N THR A 122 11.36 5.35 0.15
CA THR A 122 12.53 6.18 -0.16
C THR A 122 13.14 6.84 1.08
N ARG A 123 12.43 6.84 2.22
CA ARG A 123 12.94 7.41 3.47
C ARG A 123 13.85 6.42 4.19
N SER A 124 14.88 6.93 4.87
CA SER A 124 15.81 6.12 5.66
C SER A 124 15.13 5.35 6.79
N HIS A 125 14.04 5.88 7.36
CA HIS A 125 13.25 5.21 8.40
C HIS A 125 12.06 4.38 7.84
N SER A 126 12.15 3.87 6.61
CA SER A 126 11.07 3.10 5.95
C SER A 126 10.75 1.75 6.61
N HIS A 127 11.62 1.24 7.48
CA HIS A 127 11.45 -0.03 8.19
C HIS A 127 10.55 0.06 9.44
N ILE A 128 10.14 1.28 9.83
CA ILE A 128 9.48 1.58 11.10
C ILE A 128 8.01 1.95 10.85
N PRO A 129 7.05 1.33 11.56
CA PRO A 129 5.64 1.66 11.45
C PRO A 129 5.29 2.98 12.17
N TYR A 130 4.21 3.64 11.76
CA TYR A 130 3.67 4.80 12.48
C TYR A 130 3.24 4.42 13.91
N PRO A 131 3.41 5.33 14.88
CA PRO A 131 3.00 5.06 16.27
C PRO A 131 1.47 4.90 16.36
N PRO A 132 0.98 4.04 17.28
CA PRO A 132 -0.44 3.87 17.52
C PRO A 132 -1.09 5.18 18.01
N ARG A 133 -2.37 5.38 17.66
CA ARG A 133 -3.12 6.62 17.94
C ARG A 133 -3.47 6.79 19.43
N ASP A 134 -3.38 5.73 20.20
CA ASP A 134 -3.69 5.73 21.63
C ASP A 134 -2.42 5.49 22.45
N PHE A 135 -2.04 6.54 23.17
CA PHE A 135 -0.90 6.58 24.07
C PHE A 135 -1.31 6.33 25.54
N SER A 136 -2.54 5.88 25.80
CA SER A 136 -3.01 5.60 27.17
C SER A 136 -2.27 4.45 27.89
N TYR A 137 -1.38 3.74 27.18
CA TYR A 137 -0.44 2.75 27.72
C TYR A 137 0.99 3.29 27.89
N LEU A 138 1.26 4.56 27.55
CA LEU A 138 2.45 5.24 28.05
C LEU A 138 2.33 5.26 29.57
N VAL A 139 3.20 4.50 30.21
CA VAL A 139 3.29 4.36 31.66
C VAL A 139 3.12 5.73 32.30
N LYS A 140 2.01 5.89 33.02
CA LYS A 140 1.79 7.01 33.91
C LYS A 140 2.69 6.75 35.11
N ASP A 141 3.93 7.19 35.03
CA ASP A 141 4.82 7.16 36.20
C ASP A 141 4.21 8.06 37.29
N ASN A 142 4.45 7.72 38.55
CA ASN A 142 3.88 8.45 39.70
C ASN A 142 4.40 9.91 39.81
N ASP A 143 5.29 10.32 38.89
CA ASP A 143 6.10 11.53 38.98
C ASP A 143 5.65 12.63 38.00
N GLY A 144 4.68 12.36 37.13
CA GLY A 144 4.08 13.36 36.24
C GLY A 144 5.00 13.91 35.14
N LYS A 145 6.15 13.28 34.87
CA LYS A 145 7.07 13.66 33.79
C LYS A 145 6.80 12.87 32.52
N VAL A 146 6.71 13.58 31.39
CA VAL A 146 6.47 13.01 30.07
C VAL A 146 7.82 12.60 29.45
N HIS A 147 8.11 11.29 29.45
CA HIS A 147 9.25 10.73 28.72
C HIS A 147 8.82 10.40 27.28
N GLU A 148 8.65 11.44 26.46
CA GLU A 148 8.22 11.29 25.05
C GLU A 148 9.30 10.63 24.19
N ALA A 149 10.58 10.92 24.47
CA ALA A 149 11.73 10.44 23.69
C ALA A 149 12.06 8.94 23.92
N GLU A 150 12.08 8.49 25.18
CA GLU A 150 12.46 7.12 25.55
C GLU A 150 11.46 6.07 25.05
N HIS A 151 10.18 6.43 24.96
CA HIS A 151 9.15 5.50 24.51
C HIS A 151 9.06 5.41 22.97
N LEU A 152 9.41 6.49 22.27
CA LEU A 152 9.66 6.47 20.83
C LEU A 152 10.87 5.60 20.50
N GLU A 153 11.93 5.65 21.30
CA GLU A 153 13.11 4.76 21.19
C GLU A 153 12.72 3.28 21.33
N ALA A 154 11.93 2.93 22.35
CA ALA A 154 11.50 1.55 22.59
C ALA A 154 10.60 0.98 21.48
N MET A 155 9.74 1.80 20.86
CA MET A 155 8.83 1.37 19.79
C MET A 155 9.45 1.40 18.39
N THR A 156 10.36 2.35 18.13
CA THR A 156 10.90 2.57 16.78
C THR A 156 12.33 2.06 16.61
N GLY A 157 13.05 1.80 17.71
CA GLY A 157 14.47 1.46 17.68
C GLY A 157 15.37 2.59 17.16
N ILE A 158 14.83 3.80 16.97
CA ILE A 158 15.59 5.00 16.63
C ILE A 158 16.05 5.61 17.95
N HIS A 159 17.35 5.56 18.23
CA HIS A 159 17.93 6.53 19.15
C HIS A 159 17.77 7.91 18.51
N PRO A 160 17.12 8.90 19.16
CA PRO A 160 17.22 10.27 18.72
C PRO A 160 18.70 10.59 18.67
N ASN A 161 19.16 11.09 17.53
CA ASN A 161 20.52 11.61 17.45
C ASN A 161 20.60 12.72 18.51
N GLU A 162 21.37 12.47 19.56
CA GLU A 162 21.68 13.41 20.65
C GLU A 162 22.11 14.78 20.09
N GLU A 163 22.72 14.76 18.91
CA GLU A 163 23.14 15.89 18.08
C GLU A 163 21.98 16.83 17.64
N SER A 164 20.78 16.28 17.33
CA SER A 164 19.64 17.10 16.87
C SER A 164 18.93 17.86 17.98
N VAL A 165 18.96 17.31 19.20
CA VAL A 165 18.40 17.96 20.39
C VAL A 165 19.35 19.05 20.86
N ASP A 166 20.67 18.79 20.82
CA ASP A 166 21.71 19.76 21.21
C ASP A 166 21.76 20.95 20.24
N GLU A 167 21.67 20.74 18.92
CA GLU A 167 21.62 21.84 17.94
C GLU A 167 20.39 22.74 18.12
N THR A 168 19.23 22.14 18.41
CA THR A 168 17.97 22.90 18.60
C THR A 168 17.99 23.68 19.92
N GLN A 169 18.56 23.09 20.97
CA GLN A 169 18.66 23.71 22.29
C GLN A 169 19.75 24.80 22.32
N GLN A 170 20.85 24.61 21.61
CA GLN A 170 21.91 25.61 21.43
C GLN A 170 21.40 26.81 20.63
N GLN A 171 20.63 26.59 19.55
CA GLN A 171 19.99 27.69 18.80
C GLN A 171 19.00 28.50 19.66
N GLN A 172 18.27 27.85 20.56
CA GLN A 172 17.35 28.54 21.47
C GLN A 172 18.09 29.36 22.53
N LEU A 173 19.23 28.88 23.03
CA LEU A 173 20.07 29.62 23.98
C LEU A 173 20.76 30.81 23.32
N ASP A 174 21.24 30.67 22.09
CA ASP A 174 21.82 31.76 21.32
C ASP A 174 20.77 32.85 21.02
N GLN A 175 19.53 32.47 20.70
CA GLN A 175 18.43 33.43 20.51
C GLN A 175 18.05 34.18 21.78
N LEU A 176 18.12 33.53 22.96
CA LEU A 176 17.86 34.20 24.24
C LEU A 176 18.99 35.18 24.60
N ALA A 177 20.24 34.82 24.33
CA ALA A 177 21.40 35.70 24.56
C ALA A 177 21.34 36.96 23.67
N ASP A 178 20.87 36.84 22.42
CA ASP A 178 20.67 37.97 21.51
C ASP A 178 19.55 38.91 21.99
N LEU A 179 18.50 38.38 22.60
CA LEU A 179 17.41 39.19 23.18
C LEU A 179 17.88 39.96 24.42
N GLU A 180 18.68 39.33 25.29
CA GLU A 180 19.27 40.01 26.45
C GLU A 180 20.28 41.10 26.04
N ALA A 181 20.97 40.93 24.91
CA ALA A 181 21.89 41.93 24.37
C ALA A 181 21.16 43.16 23.78
N GLN A 182 19.89 43.02 23.37
CA GLN A 182 19.06 44.13 22.88
C GLN A 182 18.35 44.90 24.00
N GLU A 183 18.28 44.34 25.22
CA GLU A 183 17.65 45.01 26.39
C GLU A 183 18.64 45.90 27.18
N LYS A 184 19.92 45.94 26.82
CA LYS A 184 20.97 46.82 27.41
C LYS A 184 21.37 47.97 26.50
#